data_AF-A0A120G107-F1
#
_entry.id   AF-A0A120G107-F1
#
_cell.length_a   1.000
_cell.length_b   1.000
_cell.length_c   1.000
_cell.angle_alpha   90.00
_cell.angle_beta   90.00
_cell.angle_gamma   90.00
#
_symmetry.space_group_name_H-M   'P 1'
#
loop_
_entity.id
_entity.type
_entity.pdbx_description
1 polymer ?
#
loop_
_entity_poly.entity_id
_entity_poly.type
_entity_poly.pdbx_seq_one_letter_code
_entity_poly.pdbx_strand_id
1 'polypeptide(L)'
;MCAYFGVRPRRWVGLLDKDSLLLKLIENEQVIFAEYLRNSFYTVASGNAHFIKAGGVSLPRGACPDYFLYCPKCVEIAQSLVFHDIPNIEMCITHGVELVTQCPNCQISQHWYEAQLFRCKCGFERSTANRVARNFIPSVLDPFQFPSIVEEVRCKYISAKICAALWESRRHANNQDYCDLPIQVIDYIETTLTKQVAQYPGFIKSLHLAPWSQGGSATIFWLADRALEKIYVEGQSCHSKDCCRLAKVDRKSALKALNSTHKCNAHPCMHFVRRLPAQALARA
;
A
#
# COMPACT_ATOMS: atom_id res chain seq x y z
N MET A 1 -8.49 6.07 29.04
CA MET A 1 -7.72 6.74 30.13
C MET A 1 -7.54 8.22 29.89
N CYS A 2 -6.81 8.68 28.89
CA CYS A 2 -6.43 10.10 28.79
C CYS A 2 -7.56 11.05 28.38
N ALA A 3 -8.58 10.57 27.67
CA ALA A 3 -9.83 11.31 27.48
C ALA A 3 -10.73 11.33 28.74
N TYR A 4 -10.55 10.38 29.65
CA TYR A 4 -11.32 10.26 30.91
C TYR A 4 -10.61 10.96 32.09
N PHE A 5 -9.28 11.05 32.06
CA PHE A 5 -8.43 11.71 33.07
C PHE A 5 -7.90 13.09 32.63
N GLY A 6 -8.27 13.60 31.45
CA GLY A 6 -7.85 14.92 30.96
C GLY A 6 -6.35 15.10 30.70
N VAL A 7 -5.54 14.06 30.87
CA VAL A 7 -4.09 14.12 30.64
C VAL A 7 -3.80 13.93 29.16
N ARG A 8 -3.11 14.89 28.53
CA ARG A 8 -2.50 14.73 27.19
C ARG A 8 -1.05 14.24 27.35
N PRO A 9 -0.77 12.92 27.39
CA PRO A 9 0.60 12.45 27.43
C PRO A 9 1.27 12.83 26.10
N ARG A 10 2.48 13.39 26.18
CA ARG A 10 3.26 13.79 25.00
C ARG A 10 3.68 12.58 24.13
N ARG A 11 3.59 11.33 24.62
CA ARG A 11 3.96 10.10 23.90
C ARG A 11 3.10 8.89 24.31
N TRP A 12 2.26 8.40 23.40
CA TRP A 12 1.39 7.22 23.62
C TRP A 12 2.16 5.88 23.61
N VAL A 13 3.32 5.83 22.95
CA VAL A 13 4.18 4.63 22.88
C VAL A 13 4.77 4.26 24.24
N GLY A 14 5.03 5.23 25.13
CA GLY A 14 5.54 4.95 26.49
C GLY A 14 4.50 4.28 27.41
N LEU A 15 3.24 4.20 26.99
CA LEU A 15 2.19 3.46 27.71
C LEU A 15 2.15 1.97 27.35
N LEU A 16 2.80 1.56 26.25
CA LEU A 16 2.86 0.18 25.76
C LEU A 16 4.26 -0.42 25.86
N ASP A 17 5.20 0.32 26.44
CA ASP A 17 6.57 -0.14 26.73
C ASP A 17 6.53 -1.19 27.85
N LYS A 18 7.41 -2.20 27.80
CA LYS A 18 7.55 -3.25 28.83
C LYS A 18 7.92 -2.66 30.20
N ASP A 19 8.51 -1.47 30.23
CA ASP A 19 8.84 -0.74 31.46
C ASP A 19 7.77 0.27 31.87
N SER A 20 6.66 0.32 31.12
CA SER A 20 5.50 1.12 31.49
C SER A 20 4.88 0.57 32.76
N LEU A 21 5.07 1.30 33.87
CA LEU A 21 4.35 1.07 35.12
C LEU A 21 2.84 0.96 34.89
N LEU A 22 2.31 1.73 33.93
CA LEU A 22 0.90 1.71 33.60
C LEU A 22 0.48 0.40 32.91
N LEU A 23 1.27 -0.11 31.95
CA LEU A 23 0.98 -1.40 31.32
C LEU A 23 1.09 -2.55 32.32
N LYS A 24 2.11 -2.54 33.19
CA LYS A 24 2.27 -3.54 34.27
C LYS A 24 1.10 -3.51 35.27
N LEU A 25 0.65 -2.33 35.66
CA LEU A 25 -0.53 -2.16 36.54
C LEU A 25 -1.81 -2.66 35.86
N ILE A 26 -1.98 -2.35 34.58
CA ILE A 26 -3.19 -2.72 33.83
C ILE A 26 -3.25 -4.21 33.53
N GLU A 27 -2.12 -4.84 33.15
CA GLU A 27 -2.07 -6.27 32.86
C GLU A 27 -2.19 -7.13 34.13
N ASN A 28 -1.70 -6.64 35.29
CA ASN A 28 -1.73 -7.41 36.54
C ASN A 28 -2.96 -7.15 37.41
N GLU A 29 -3.51 -5.93 37.43
CA GLU A 29 -4.58 -5.58 38.40
C GLU A 29 -5.95 -5.38 37.77
N GLN A 30 -6.06 -4.97 36.50
CA GLN A 30 -7.36 -4.72 35.85
C GLN A 30 -7.37 -5.07 34.35
N VAL A 31 -7.46 -6.37 34.07
CA VAL A 31 -7.56 -6.92 32.70
C VAL A 31 -8.71 -6.28 31.90
N ILE A 32 -9.86 -6.04 32.52
CA ILE A 32 -11.03 -5.38 31.90
C ILE A 32 -10.69 -3.94 31.48
N PHE A 33 -9.85 -3.24 32.22
CA PHE A 33 -9.48 -1.86 31.90
C PHE A 33 -8.48 -1.79 30.74
N ALA A 34 -7.59 -2.79 30.63
CA ALA A 34 -6.71 -2.97 29.46
C ALA A 34 -7.53 -3.04 28.16
N GLU A 35 -8.62 -3.81 28.20
CA GLU A 35 -9.56 -3.99 27.11
C GLU A 35 -10.23 -2.67 26.72
N TYR A 36 -10.76 -1.92 27.70
CA TYR A 36 -11.32 -0.58 27.47
C TYR A 36 -10.31 0.41 26.89
N LEU A 37 -9.04 0.28 27.25
CA LEU A 37 -7.98 1.18 26.80
C LEU A 37 -7.49 0.91 25.40
N ARG A 38 -7.34 -0.36 25.08
CA ARG A 38 -7.12 -0.84 23.72
C ARG A 38 -8.29 -0.36 22.84
N ASN A 39 -9.54 -0.53 23.29
CA ASN A 39 -10.74 0.02 22.65
C ASN A 39 -10.74 1.55 22.53
N SER A 40 -10.04 2.27 23.43
CA SER A 40 -9.94 3.74 23.42
C SER A 40 -8.76 4.30 22.61
N PHE A 41 -7.78 3.48 22.22
CA PHE A 41 -6.58 3.93 21.49
C PHE A 41 -6.96 4.49 20.10
N TYR A 42 -8.08 4.00 19.57
CA TYR A 42 -8.78 4.56 18.43
C TYR A 42 -9.86 5.51 18.92
N THR A 43 -9.66 6.81 18.74
CA THR A 43 -10.70 7.81 19.02
C THR A 43 -11.49 8.08 17.74
N VAL A 44 -12.82 8.02 17.82
CA VAL A 44 -13.70 8.48 16.73
C VAL A 44 -13.45 9.99 16.54
N ALA A 45 -13.17 10.42 15.30
CA ALA A 45 -12.91 11.81 15.01
C ALA A 45 -14.12 12.68 15.40
N SER A 46 -13.91 13.71 16.23
CA SER A 46 -14.95 14.64 16.64
C SER A 46 -15.65 15.24 15.40
N GLY A 47 -16.95 14.98 15.27
CA GLY A 47 -17.77 15.48 14.15
C GLY A 47 -17.77 14.62 12.89
N ASN A 48 -17.08 13.46 12.85
CA ASN A 48 -17.09 12.59 11.68
C ASN A 48 -17.03 11.09 12.06
N ALA A 49 -18.19 10.44 12.07
CA ALA A 49 -18.35 9.02 12.46
C ALA A 49 -17.65 8.01 11.52
N HIS A 50 -17.09 8.49 10.41
CA HIS A 50 -16.43 7.69 9.39
C HIS A 50 -14.91 7.58 9.56
N PHE A 51 -14.30 8.27 10.54
CA PHE A 51 -12.85 8.27 10.72
C PHE A 51 -12.44 8.03 12.17
N ILE A 52 -11.30 7.35 12.34
CA ILE A 52 -10.58 7.19 13.61
C ILE A 52 -9.28 7.98 13.55
N LYS A 53 -8.80 8.51 14.67
CA LYS A 53 -7.48 9.17 14.75
C LYS A 53 -6.45 8.26 15.40
N ALA A 54 -5.33 8.05 14.72
CA ALA A 54 -4.16 7.34 15.23
C ALA A 54 -2.92 8.22 15.10
N GLY A 55 -2.30 8.62 16.22
CA GLY A 55 -1.11 9.48 16.20
C GLY A 55 -1.28 10.79 15.41
N GLY A 56 -2.47 11.41 15.47
CA GLY A 56 -2.80 12.63 14.72
C GLY A 56 -3.20 12.41 13.26
N VAL A 57 -3.07 11.20 12.73
CA VAL A 57 -3.49 10.83 11.37
C VAL A 57 -4.92 10.32 11.39
N SER A 58 -5.77 10.83 10.50
CA SER A 58 -7.13 10.33 10.31
C SER A 58 -7.11 9.10 9.41
N LEU A 59 -7.58 7.97 9.93
CA LEU A 59 -7.79 6.73 9.19
C LEU A 59 -9.29 6.50 9.02
N PRO A 60 -9.77 5.90 7.91
CA PRO A 60 -11.18 5.55 7.78
C PRO A 60 -11.58 4.52 8.85
N ARG A 61 -12.84 4.54 9.28
CA ARG A 61 -13.41 3.54 10.17
C ARG A 61 -13.38 2.18 9.46
N GLY A 62 -12.86 1.15 10.13
CA GLY A 62 -12.58 -0.16 9.53
C GLY A 62 -11.25 -0.25 8.79
N ALA A 63 -10.40 0.79 8.85
CA ALA A 63 -9.02 0.67 8.37
C ALA A 63 -8.23 -0.37 9.18
N CYS A 64 -8.54 -0.50 10.47
CA CYS A 64 -7.85 -1.44 11.33
C CYS A 64 -8.49 -2.83 11.23
N PRO A 65 -7.68 -3.89 11.01
CA PRO A 65 -8.19 -5.24 10.99
C PRO A 65 -8.74 -5.65 12.37
N ASP A 66 -9.79 -6.46 12.37
CA ASP A 66 -10.38 -7.00 13.61
C ASP A 66 -9.46 -8.03 14.29
N TYR A 67 -8.45 -8.51 13.58
CA TYR A 67 -7.50 -9.53 14.04
C TYR A 67 -6.13 -8.93 14.34
N PHE A 68 -5.48 -9.50 15.34
CA PHE A 68 -4.15 -9.14 15.77
C PHE A 68 -3.10 -9.60 14.75
N LEU A 69 -2.49 -8.64 14.07
CA LEU A 69 -1.35 -8.83 13.20
C LEU A 69 -0.07 -8.49 13.97
N TYR A 70 0.96 -9.33 13.84
CA TYR A 70 2.21 -9.09 14.54
C TYR A 70 3.44 -9.50 13.74
N CYS A 71 4.54 -8.82 14.03
CA CYS A 71 5.86 -9.16 13.53
C CYS A 71 6.65 -9.84 14.66
N PRO A 72 7.24 -11.03 14.43
CA PRO A 72 7.98 -11.73 15.48
C PRO A 72 9.17 -10.92 16.04
N LYS A 73 9.88 -10.17 15.17
CA LYS A 73 10.98 -9.28 15.59
C LYS A 73 10.50 -8.10 16.43
N CYS A 74 9.36 -7.51 16.08
CA CYS A 74 8.71 -6.47 16.88
C CYS A 74 8.32 -6.98 18.26
N VAL A 75 7.76 -8.20 18.35
CA VAL A 75 7.41 -8.82 19.64
C VAL A 75 8.66 -9.10 20.49
N GLU A 76 9.75 -9.56 19.87
CA GLU A 76 11.04 -9.81 20.54
C GLU A 76 11.58 -8.57 21.25
N ILE A 77 11.48 -7.39 20.62
CA ILE A 77 11.90 -6.11 21.21
C ILE A 77 10.79 -5.42 22.01
N ALA A 78 9.66 -6.11 22.27
CA ALA A 78 8.48 -5.60 22.97
C ALA A 78 7.89 -4.31 22.36
N GLN A 79 7.94 -4.18 21.03
CA GLN A 79 7.44 -3.01 20.32
C GLN A 79 6.30 -3.39 19.38
N SER A 80 5.06 -3.06 19.75
CA SER A 80 3.94 -3.13 18.79
C SER A 80 3.85 -1.85 17.97
N LEU A 81 3.97 -1.96 16.65
CA LEU A 81 3.91 -0.82 15.74
C LEU A 81 2.50 -0.68 15.18
N VAL A 82 1.96 0.54 15.21
CA VAL A 82 0.64 0.88 14.63
C VAL A 82 0.57 0.63 13.11
N PHE A 83 1.70 0.43 12.45
CA PHE A 83 1.71 0.05 11.04
C PHE A 83 1.12 -1.33 10.78
N HIS A 84 1.13 -2.24 11.77
CA HIS A 84 0.50 -3.56 11.65
C HIS A 84 -1.03 -3.45 11.55
N ASP A 85 -1.60 -2.32 11.98
CA ASP A 85 -3.04 -2.09 11.99
C ASP A 85 -3.52 -1.37 10.73
N ILE A 86 -2.67 -1.18 9.71
CA ILE A 86 -3.04 -0.54 8.45
C ILE A 86 -3.48 -1.63 7.47
N PRO A 87 -4.60 -1.45 6.75
CA PRO A 87 -5.12 -2.49 5.89
C PRO A 87 -4.20 -2.68 4.68
N ASN A 88 -4.16 -3.91 4.15
CA ASN A 88 -3.33 -4.31 3.01
C ASN A 88 -1.81 -4.20 3.24
N ILE A 89 -1.38 -4.05 4.48
CA ILE A 89 0.01 -4.19 4.89
C ILE A 89 0.23 -5.58 5.44
N GLU A 90 0.78 -6.44 4.59
CA GLU A 90 1.01 -7.85 4.91
C GLU A 90 2.42 -8.09 5.49
N MET A 91 3.19 -7.03 5.69
CA MET A 91 4.56 -7.11 6.18
C MET A 91 4.91 -5.99 7.15
N CYS A 92 5.85 -6.25 8.04
CA CYS A 92 6.43 -5.27 8.93
C CYS A 92 7.35 -4.33 8.16
N ILE A 93 6.98 -3.06 8.10
CA ILE A 93 7.74 -2.01 7.39
C ILE A 93 9.14 -1.83 7.97
N THR A 94 9.31 -2.01 9.27
CA THR A 94 10.60 -1.86 9.95
C THR A 94 11.52 -3.06 9.73
N HIS A 95 10.96 -4.26 9.56
CA HIS A 95 11.71 -5.51 9.65
C HIS A 95 11.75 -6.32 8.35
N GLY A 96 10.94 -5.99 7.35
CA GLY A 96 10.89 -6.72 6.08
C GLY A 96 10.31 -8.13 6.20
N VAL A 97 9.55 -8.43 7.26
CA VAL A 97 9.00 -9.77 7.51
C VAL A 97 7.48 -9.77 7.38
N GLU A 98 6.93 -10.85 6.86
CA GLU A 98 5.49 -11.08 6.79
C GLU A 98 4.83 -10.96 8.18
N LEU A 99 3.67 -10.31 8.23
CA LEU A 99 2.88 -10.22 9.46
C LEU A 99 2.16 -11.53 9.68
N VAL A 100 2.28 -12.05 10.89
CA VAL A 100 1.61 -13.28 11.29
C VAL A 100 0.17 -12.97 11.67
N THR A 101 -0.77 -13.59 10.94
CA THR A 101 -2.23 -13.39 11.06
C THR A 101 -2.90 -14.46 11.94
N GLN A 102 -2.24 -15.61 12.09
CA GLN A 102 -2.72 -16.80 12.81
C GLN A 102 -1.59 -17.36 13.66
N CYS A 103 -1.91 -17.93 14.82
CA CYS A 103 -0.90 -18.59 15.64
C CYS A 103 -0.32 -19.81 14.89
N PRO A 104 1.00 -19.93 14.68
CA PRO A 104 1.58 -21.08 13.99
C PRO A 104 1.32 -22.43 14.68
N ASN A 105 1.05 -22.43 15.99
CA ASN A 105 0.77 -23.63 16.76
C ASN A 105 -0.71 -24.06 16.69
N CYS A 106 -1.65 -23.17 17.06
CA CYS A 106 -3.07 -23.52 17.11
C CYS A 106 -3.90 -23.03 15.92
N GLN A 107 -3.31 -22.29 14.98
CA GLN A 107 -3.93 -21.73 13.77
C GLN A 107 -5.11 -20.77 14.01
N ILE A 108 -5.32 -20.33 15.25
CA ILE A 108 -6.39 -19.39 15.60
C ILE A 108 -5.91 -17.96 15.35
N SER A 109 -6.71 -17.19 14.60
CA SER A 109 -6.63 -15.73 14.57
C SER A 109 -7.23 -15.17 15.85
N GLN A 110 -6.49 -14.31 16.55
CA GLN A 110 -6.99 -13.66 17.76
C GLN A 110 -7.48 -12.27 17.41
N HIS A 111 -8.62 -11.88 17.95
CA HIS A 111 -9.02 -10.48 17.91
C HIS A 111 -8.01 -9.62 18.66
N TRP A 112 -7.74 -8.43 18.14
CA TRP A 112 -6.72 -7.54 18.69
C TRP A 112 -6.99 -7.13 20.15
N TYR A 113 -8.27 -7.02 20.55
CA TYR A 113 -8.66 -6.66 21.92
C TYR A 113 -8.42 -7.82 22.92
N GLU A 114 -8.47 -9.07 22.46
CA GLU A 114 -8.21 -10.27 23.27
C GLU A 114 -6.76 -10.79 23.17
N ALA A 115 -5.97 -10.24 22.25
CA ALA A 115 -4.63 -10.75 21.98
C ALA A 115 -3.65 -10.41 23.12
N GLN A 116 -2.81 -11.39 23.44
CA GLN A 116 -1.62 -11.18 24.26
C GLN A 116 -0.43 -10.93 23.33
N LEU A 117 0.39 -9.92 23.64
CA LEU A 117 1.49 -9.48 22.77
C LEU A 117 2.57 -10.56 22.59
N PHE A 118 2.95 -11.22 23.69
CA PHE A 118 4.09 -12.14 23.69
C PHE A 118 3.71 -13.60 23.49
N ARG A 119 2.51 -14.00 23.91
CA ARG A 119 2.06 -15.39 23.87
C ARG A 119 0.70 -15.52 23.21
N CYS A 120 0.43 -16.67 22.62
CA CYS A 120 -0.92 -17.05 22.24
C CYS A 120 -1.64 -17.67 23.45
N LYS A 121 -2.98 -17.74 23.42
CA LYS A 121 -3.80 -18.46 24.42
C LYS A 121 -3.41 -19.94 24.53
N CYS A 122 -2.84 -20.54 23.47
CA CYS A 122 -2.32 -21.91 23.49
C CYS A 122 -0.90 -22.05 24.10
N GLY A 123 -0.32 -20.97 24.62
CA GLY A 123 1.03 -20.94 25.21
C GLY A 123 2.17 -20.65 24.23
N PHE A 124 1.91 -20.67 22.91
CA PHE A 124 2.91 -20.42 21.87
C PHE A 124 3.57 -19.04 22.03
N GLU A 125 4.90 -19.00 21.99
CA GLU A 125 5.68 -17.78 22.11
C GLU A 125 5.82 -17.07 20.74
N ARG A 126 5.20 -15.90 20.61
CA ARG A 126 5.04 -15.19 19.33
C ARG A 126 6.36 -14.70 18.71
N SER A 127 7.38 -14.41 19.52
CA SER A 127 8.72 -14.03 19.04
C SER A 127 9.42 -15.15 18.25
N THR A 128 9.01 -16.41 18.48
CA THR A 128 9.58 -17.62 17.85
C THR A 128 8.90 -17.99 16.53
N ALA A 129 7.84 -17.28 16.13
CA ALA A 129 7.18 -17.54 14.85
C ALA A 129 8.14 -17.36 13.65
N ASN A 130 7.91 -18.19 12.62
CA ASN A 130 8.72 -18.19 11.40
C ASN A 130 8.80 -16.79 10.78
N ARG A 131 10.00 -16.43 10.34
CA ARG A 131 10.33 -15.12 9.78
C ARG A 131 10.44 -15.23 8.27
N VAL A 132 9.32 -15.10 7.58
CA VAL A 132 9.30 -15.08 6.11
C VAL A 132 9.59 -13.67 5.64
N ALA A 133 10.65 -13.49 4.86
CA ALA A 133 10.95 -12.21 4.25
C ALA A 133 9.90 -11.88 3.18
N ARG A 134 9.38 -10.65 3.19
CA ARG A 134 8.38 -10.18 2.23
C ARG A 134 8.70 -8.75 1.81
N ASN A 135 8.43 -8.45 0.55
CA ASN A 135 8.61 -7.11 -0.02
C ASN A 135 7.28 -6.39 -0.10
N PHE A 136 7.31 -5.08 0.14
CA PHE A 136 6.10 -4.26 0.10
C PHE A 136 5.64 -4.05 -1.34
N ILE A 137 6.63 -3.89 -2.22
CA ILE A 137 6.49 -3.71 -3.66
C ILE A 137 6.40 -5.07 -4.34
N PRO A 138 5.39 -5.31 -5.20
CA PRO A 138 5.26 -6.55 -5.94
C PRO A 138 6.37 -6.70 -7.00
N SER A 139 6.43 -7.88 -7.63
CA SER A 139 7.26 -8.06 -8.82
C SER A 139 6.73 -7.21 -9.98
N VAL A 140 7.63 -6.68 -10.80
CA VAL A 140 7.25 -5.83 -11.94
C VAL A 140 6.48 -6.65 -12.97
N LEU A 141 5.19 -6.35 -13.15
CA LEU A 141 4.31 -6.96 -14.13
C LEU A 141 3.91 -5.95 -15.22
N ASP A 142 3.65 -6.46 -16.42
CA ASP A 142 3.19 -5.67 -17.57
C ASP A 142 1.72 -5.22 -17.38
N PRO A 143 1.43 -3.91 -17.26
CA PRO A 143 0.08 -3.41 -17.08
C PRO A 143 -0.90 -3.75 -18.21
N PHE A 144 -0.40 -4.04 -19.42
CA PHE A 144 -1.25 -4.48 -20.53
C PHE A 144 -1.67 -5.94 -20.41
N GLN A 145 -0.90 -6.76 -19.69
CA GLN A 145 -1.27 -8.17 -19.47
C GLN A 145 -2.07 -8.35 -18.18
N PHE A 146 -1.77 -7.52 -17.17
CA PHE A 146 -2.38 -7.60 -15.84
C PHE A 146 -2.91 -6.23 -15.40
N PRO A 147 -4.10 -5.81 -15.89
CA PRO A 147 -4.65 -4.48 -15.57
C PRO A 147 -4.81 -4.21 -14.06
N SER A 148 -5.00 -5.27 -13.25
CA SER A 148 -5.08 -5.19 -11.80
C SER A 148 -3.81 -4.63 -11.14
N ILE A 149 -2.66 -4.68 -11.81
CA ILE A 149 -1.40 -4.18 -11.22
C ILE A 149 -1.44 -2.67 -10.96
N VAL A 150 -2.13 -1.90 -11.81
CA VAL A 150 -2.24 -0.45 -11.63
C VAL A 150 -3.08 -0.13 -10.39
N GLU A 151 -4.14 -0.90 -10.18
CA GLU A 151 -5.00 -0.80 -9.00
C GLU A 151 -4.25 -1.22 -7.73
N GLU A 152 -3.44 -2.28 -7.80
CA GLU A 152 -2.58 -2.69 -6.69
C GLU A 152 -1.56 -1.60 -6.34
N VAL A 153 -0.87 -1.02 -7.33
CA VAL A 153 0.06 0.11 -7.14
C VAL A 153 -0.65 1.31 -6.51
N ARG A 154 -1.87 1.62 -6.94
CA ARG A 154 -2.69 2.68 -6.34
C ARG A 154 -2.94 2.41 -4.85
N CYS A 155 -3.36 1.19 -4.51
CA CYS A 155 -3.58 0.79 -3.12
C CYS A 155 -2.30 0.86 -2.29
N LYS A 156 -1.18 0.34 -2.80
CA LYS A 156 0.14 0.40 -2.14
C LYS A 156 0.62 1.82 -1.93
N TYR A 157 0.41 2.72 -2.89
CA TYR A 157 0.76 4.13 -2.74
C TYR A 157 -0.05 4.82 -1.63
N ILE A 158 -1.35 4.53 -1.53
CA ILE A 158 -2.21 5.06 -0.47
C ILE A 158 -1.71 4.56 0.90
N SER A 159 -1.48 3.26 1.05
CA SER A 159 -0.94 2.69 2.29
C SER A 159 0.44 3.28 2.63
N ALA A 160 1.34 3.38 1.66
CA ALA A 160 2.67 3.97 1.84
C ALA A 160 2.61 5.42 2.36
N LYS A 161 1.69 6.24 1.84
CA LYS A 161 1.47 7.61 2.33
C LYS A 161 0.97 7.63 3.78
N ILE A 162 0.04 6.75 4.13
CA ILE A 162 -0.46 6.63 5.50
C ILE A 162 0.69 6.22 6.43
N CYS A 163 1.49 5.24 6.04
CA CYS A 163 2.68 4.82 6.79
C CYS A 163 3.67 5.96 6.97
N ALA A 164 3.98 6.71 5.91
CA ALA A 164 4.88 7.84 6.00
C ALA A 164 4.35 8.93 6.92
N ALA A 165 3.06 9.24 6.87
CA ALA A 165 2.43 10.21 7.78
C ALA A 165 2.46 9.75 9.25
N LEU A 166 2.18 8.47 9.50
CA LEU A 166 2.25 7.88 10.84
C LEU A 166 3.68 7.77 11.36
N TRP A 167 4.65 7.56 10.47
CA TRP A 167 6.07 7.55 10.80
C TRP A 167 6.55 8.95 11.17
N GLU A 168 6.20 9.94 10.35
CA GLU A 168 6.52 11.35 10.59
C GLU A 168 5.96 11.83 11.94
N SER A 169 4.70 11.51 12.24
CA SER A 169 4.10 11.90 13.52
C SER A 169 4.76 11.25 14.75
N ARG A 170 5.61 10.24 14.52
CA ARG A 170 6.37 9.51 15.53
C ARG A 170 7.87 9.77 15.50
N ARG A 171 8.38 10.61 14.59
CA ARG A 171 9.83 10.87 14.40
C ARG A 171 10.55 11.25 15.70
N HIS A 172 9.88 11.91 16.64
CA HIS A 172 10.46 12.30 17.93
C HIS A 172 10.66 11.14 18.94
N ALA A 173 10.24 9.91 18.61
CA ALA A 173 10.30 8.73 19.50
C ALA A 173 11.47 7.79 19.16
N ASN A 174 12.67 8.33 18.91
CA ASN A 174 13.90 7.61 18.55
C ASN A 174 13.93 6.94 17.16
N ASN A 175 12.93 7.18 16.30
CA ASN A 175 12.99 6.77 14.90
C ASN A 175 13.73 7.85 14.09
N GLN A 176 15.06 7.71 13.95
CA GLN A 176 15.88 8.68 13.22
C GLN A 176 15.70 8.60 11.69
N ASP A 177 15.25 7.45 11.18
CA ASP A 177 15.08 7.25 9.74
C ASP A 177 13.75 7.81 9.22
N TYR A 178 13.64 7.99 7.90
CA TYR A 178 12.39 8.34 7.21
C TYR A 178 11.73 7.08 6.63
N CYS A 179 10.41 7.12 6.44
CA CYS A 179 9.69 6.04 5.75
C CYS A 179 9.84 6.23 4.24
N ASP A 180 10.57 5.31 3.60
CA ASP A 180 10.90 5.33 2.17
C ASP A 180 9.85 4.63 1.29
N LEU A 181 8.82 4.00 1.86
CA LEU A 181 7.79 3.28 1.10
C LEU A 181 7.17 4.10 -0.05
N PRO A 182 6.84 5.40 0.11
CA PRO A 182 6.33 6.18 -1.01
C PRO A 182 7.33 6.28 -2.17
N ILE A 183 8.63 6.36 -1.87
CA ILE A 183 9.70 6.39 -2.87
C ILE A 183 9.79 5.04 -3.55
N GLN A 184 9.77 3.94 -2.80
CA GLN A 184 9.79 2.58 -3.39
C GLN A 184 8.62 2.35 -4.37
N VAL A 185 7.42 2.89 -4.09
CA VAL A 185 6.28 2.80 -5.03
C VAL A 185 6.52 3.66 -6.27
N ILE A 186 7.13 4.83 -6.14
CA ILE A 186 7.50 5.68 -7.28
C ILE A 186 8.53 4.97 -8.16
N ASP A 187 9.58 4.42 -7.57
CA ASP A 187 10.62 3.67 -8.28
C ASP A 187 10.06 2.45 -9.00
N TYR A 188 9.07 1.78 -8.39
CA TYR A 188 8.33 0.69 -9.03
C TYR A 188 7.56 1.16 -10.28
N ILE A 189 6.89 2.31 -10.22
CA ILE A 189 6.19 2.89 -11.37
C ILE A 189 7.20 3.20 -12.49
N GLU A 190 8.32 3.84 -12.16
CA GLU A 190 9.37 4.16 -13.14
C GLU A 190 9.95 2.89 -13.78
N THR A 191 10.23 1.86 -12.98
CA THR A 191 10.74 0.57 -13.47
C THR A 191 9.71 -0.14 -14.36
N THR A 192 8.44 -0.11 -13.96
CA THR A 192 7.34 -0.72 -14.73
C THR A 192 7.19 -0.05 -16.08
N LEU A 193 7.19 1.29 -16.12
CA LEU A 193 7.12 2.06 -17.35
C LEU A 193 8.34 1.85 -18.24
N THR A 194 9.54 1.78 -17.65
CA THR A 194 10.77 1.47 -18.40
C THR A 194 10.64 0.15 -19.14
N LYS A 195 10.19 -0.91 -18.46
CA LYS A 195 9.95 -2.22 -19.10
C LYS A 195 8.84 -2.14 -20.14
N GLN A 196 7.76 -1.42 -19.84
CA GLN A 196 6.63 -1.25 -20.75
C GLN A 196 7.03 -0.53 -22.05
N VAL A 197 7.83 0.54 -21.98
CA VAL A 197 8.36 1.26 -23.15
C VAL A 197 9.30 0.37 -23.95
N ALA A 198 10.24 -0.31 -23.29
CA ALA A 198 11.16 -1.22 -23.96
C ALA A 198 10.45 -2.39 -24.67
N GLN A 199 9.35 -2.88 -24.09
CA GLN A 199 8.57 -3.98 -24.65
C GLN A 199 7.68 -3.55 -25.81
N TYR A 200 7.17 -2.31 -25.78
CA TYR A 200 6.24 -1.78 -26.79
C TYR A 200 6.73 -0.45 -27.40
N PRO A 201 7.92 -0.41 -28.01
CA PRO A 201 8.55 0.85 -28.44
C PRO A 201 7.77 1.60 -29.53
N GLY A 202 6.90 0.90 -30.27
CA GLY A 202 6.06 1.51 -31.29
C GLY A 202 4.82 2.23 -30.75
N PHE A 203 4.50 2.11 -29.47
CA PHE A 203 3.34 2.80 -28.90
C PHE A 203 3.61 4.30 -28.75
N ILE A 204 2.59 5.09 -29.10
CA ILE A 204 2.60 6.52 -28.76
C ILE A 204 2.49 6.69 -27.25
N LYS A 205 3.00 7.80 -26.73
CA LYS A 205 2.98 8.13 -25.29
C LYS A 205 1.60 7.90 -24.64
N SER A 206 0.52 8.34 -25.26
CA SER A 206 -0.84 8.20 -24.71
C SER A 206 -1.30 6.74 -24.58
N LEU A 207 -0.82 5.83 -25.44
CA LEU A 207 -1.10 4.40 -25.32
C LEU A 207 -0.32 3.78 -24.17
N HIS A 208 0.92 4.19 -23.92
CA HIS A 208 1.65 3.76 -22.72
C HIS A 208 0.94 4.19 -21.42
N LEU A 209 0.34 5.37 -21.41
CA LEU A 209 -0.39 5.89 -20.25
C LEU A 209 -1.81 5.32 -20.09
N ALA A 210 -2.32 4.60 -21.09
CA ALA A 210 -3.69 4.13 -21.08
C ALA A 210 -4.06 3.29 -19.84
N PRO A 211 -3.27 2.27 -19.41
CA PRO A 211 -3.58 1.49 -18.21
C PRO A 211 -3.60 2.36 -16.94
N TRP A 212 -2.65 3.29 -16.84
CA TRP A 212 -2.48 4.21 -15.71
C TRP A 212 -3.63 5.21 -15.60
N SER A 213 -4.22 5.60 -16.72
CA SER A 213 -5.34 6.55 -16.76
C SER A 213 -6.68 5.94 -16.34
N GLN A 214 -6.81 4.62 -16.40
CA GLN A 214 -8.06 3.90 -16.11
C GLN A 214 -8.07 3.27 -14.74
N GLY A 215 -6.97 2.60 -14.36
CA GLY A 215 -6.83 1.96 -13.04
C GLY A 215 -6.18 2.86 -12.00
N GLY A 216 -5.54 3.96 -12.40
CA GLY A 216 -4.83 4.84 -11.49
C GLY A 216 -5.72 5.93 -10.88
N SER A 217 -5.32 6.43 -9.72
CA SER A 217 -5.79 7.75 -9.26
C SER A 217 -5.14 8.85 -10.09
N ALA A 218 -5.66 10.09 -10.01
CA ALA A 218 -5.03 11.25 -10.66
C ALA A 218 -3.55 11.40 -10.28
N THR A 219 -3.19 11.07 -9.03
CA THR A 219 -1.79 11.08 -8.56
C THR A 219 -0.95 9.99 -9.20
N ILE A 220 -1.45 8.75 -9.28
CA ILE A 220 -0.72 7.65 -9.93
C ILE A 220 -0.53 7.92 -11.41
N PHE A 221 -1.57 8.42 -12.08
CA PHE A 221 -1.48 8.82 -13.48
C PHE A 221 -0.44 9.93 -13.69
N TRP A 222 -0.43 10.95 -12.84
CA TRP A 222 0.55 12.04 -12.92
C TRP A 222 1.99 11.55 -12.68
N LEU A 223 2.20 10.64 -11.71
CA LEU A 223 3.50 10.02 -11.47
C LEU A 223 3.96 9.21 -12.68
N ALA A 224 3.06 8.44 -13.28
CA ALA A 224 3.33 7.66 -14.47
C ALA A 224 3.66 8.55 -15.70
N ASP A 225 2.91 9.63 -15.91
CA ASP A 225 3.15 10.59 -16.98
C ASP A 225 4.52 11.26 -16.83
N ARG A 226 4.86 11.71 -15.62
CA ARG A 226 6.17 12.31 -15.32
C ARG A 226 7.33 11.32 -15.51
N ALA A 227 7.15 10.06 -15.11
CA ALA A 227 8.14 9.02 -15.33
C ALA A 227 8.33 8.74 -16.82
N LEU A 228 7.23 8.65 -17.57
CA LEU A 228 7.24 8.40 -19.00
C LEU A 228 7.93 9.52 -19.78
N GLU A 229 7.76 10.79 -19.40
CA GLU A 229 8.48 11.92 -20.02
C GLU A 229 10.00 11.79 -19.96
N LYS A 230 10.55 11.13 -18.93
CA LYS A 230 12.00 10.93 -18.81
C LYS A 230 12.53 9.81 -19.70
N ILE A 231 11.68 8.84 -20.03
CA ILE A 231 12.09 7.55 -20.62
C ILE A 231 11.66 7.44 -22.09
N TYR A 232 10.53 8.04 -22.45
CA TYR A 232 9.94 7.93 -23.77
C TYR A 232 10.73 8.75 -24.79
N VAL A 233 11.04 8.11 -25.93
CA VAL A 233 11.65 8.77 -27.08
C VAL A 233 10.69 8.66 -28.25
N GLU A 234 10.28 9.80 -28.79
CA GLU A 234 9.33 9.84 -29.90
C GLU A 234 9.94 9.21 -31.17
N GLY A 235 9.11 8.45 -31.91
CA GLY A 235 9.50 7.89 -33.19
C GLY A 235 10.37 6.62 -33.11
N GLN A 236 10.48 5.96 -31.95
CA GLN A 236 11.13 4.65 -31.87
C GLN A 236 10.37 3.63 -32.75
N SER A 237 11.04 3.19 -33.81
CA SER A 237 10.51 2.17 -34.70
C SER A 237 10.61 0.80 -34.05
N CYS A 238 9.60 -0.03 -34.23
CA CYS A 238 9.70 -1.39 -33.74
C CYS A 238 10.66 -2.24 -34.58
N HIS A 239 11.64 -2.86 -33.92
CA HIS A 239 12.62 -3.74 -34.58
C HIS A 239 11.98 -4.97 -35.25
N SER A 240 10.88 -5.47 -34.68
CA SER A 240 10.03 -6.48 -35.30
C SER A 240 8.75 -5.82 -35.79
N LYS A 241 8.24 -6.17 -36.98
CA LYS A 241 7.00 -5.54 -37.50
C LYS A 241 5.74 -5.77 -36.64
N ASP A 242 5.83 -6.53 -35.54
CA ASP A 242 4.71 -6.97 -34.71
C ASP A 242 4.95 -6.89 -33.17
N CYS A 243 5.91 -6.10 -32.64
CA CYS A 243 6.14 -6.06 -31.17
C CYS A 243 4.89 -5.68 -30.36
N CYS A 244 4.01 -4.85 -30.92
CA CYS A 244 2.81 -4.38 -30.24
C CYS A 244 1.64 -5.38 -30.27
N ARG A 245 1.77 -6.53 -30.95
CA ARG A 245 0.67 -7.49 -31.13
C ARG A 245 0.19 -8.12 -29.81
N LEU A 246 1.09 -8.23 -28.83
CA LEU A 246 0.80 -8.89 -27.56
C LEU A 246 0.20 -7.96 -26.50
N ALA A 247 0.22 -6.65 -26.74
CA ALA A 247 -0.38 -5.68 -25.83
C ALA A 247 -1.91 -5.81 -25.87
N LYS A 248 -2.52 -6.07 -24.72
CA LYS A 248 -3.99 -6.02 -24.56
C LYS A 248 -4.35 -4.65 -24.00
N VAL A 249 -4.95 -3.82 -24.85
CA VAL A 249 -5.48 -2.52 -24.45
C VAL A 249 -7.00 -2.60 -24.55
N ASP A 250 -7.71 -2.21 -23.49
CA ASP A 250 -9.15 -2.04 -23.57
C ASP A 250 -9.50 -1.05 -24.69
N ARG A 251 -10.55 -1.36 -25.44
CA ARG A 251 -11.01 -0.54 -26.55
C ARG A 251 -11.27 0.91 -26.12
N LYS A 252 -11.87 1.12 -24.93
CA LYS A 252 -12.17 2.46 -24.42
C LYS A 252 -10.88 3.22 -24.08
N SER A 253 -9.87 2.57 -23.51
CA SER A 253 -8.56 3.19 -23.25
C SER A 253 -7.85 3.54 -24.54
N ALA A 254 -7.85 2.62 -25.51
CA ALA A 254 -7.22 2.83 -26.81
C ALA A 254 -7.85 4.03 -27.52
N LEU A 255 -9.18 4.11 -27.58
CA LEU A 255 -9.90 5.25 -28.18
C LEU A 255 -9.60 6.56 -27.45
N LYS A 256 -9.62 6.55 -26.10
CA LYS A 256 -9.28 7.75 -25.31
C LYS A 256 -7.85 8.20 -25.58
N ALA A 257 -6.90 7.27 -25.64
CA ALA A 257 -5.49 7.56 -25.92
C ALA A 257 -5.31 8.17 -27.32
N LEU A 258 -5.95 7.59 -28.34
CA LEU A 258 -5.89 8.07 -29.73
C LEU A 258 -6.59 9.43 -29.93
N ASN A 259 -7.67 9.69 -29.18
CA ASN A 259 -8.38 10.97 -29.26
C ASN A 259 -7.72 12.08 -28.43
N SER A 260 -6.95 11.71 -27.40
CA SER A 260 -6.21 12.68 -26.56
C SER A 260 -5.02 13.31 -27.28
N THR A 261 -4.49 12.64 -28.31
CA THR A 261 -3.50 13.22 -29.22
C THR A 261 -4.20 14.13 -30.23
N HIS A 262 -4.33 15.41 -29.88
CA HIS A 262 -4.77 16.46 -30.78
C HIS A 262 -3.91 16.48 -32.08
N LYS A 263 -4.56 16.30 -33.25
CA LYS A 263 -4.22 16.81 -34.60
C LYS A 263 -2.73 16.88 -35.05
N CYS A 264 -1.84 15.99 -34.62
CA CYS A 264 -0.50 15.92 -35.21
C CYS A 264 -0.48 14.86 -36.32
N ASN A 265 -0.31 15.33 -37.56
CA ASN A 265 -0.24 14.57 -38.81
C ASN A 265 1.06 13.72 -38.92
N ALA A 266 1.36 12.87 -37.94
CA ALA A 266 2.53 11.98 -37.99
C ALA A 266 2.11 10.53 -37.74
N HIS A 267 1.88 9.83 -38.85
CA HIS A 267 1.74 8.38 -38.93
C HIS A 267 3.09 7.70 -38.60
N PRO A 268 3.12 6.72 -37.67
CA PRO A 268 3.42 5.36 -38.14
C PRO A 268 2.61 4.22 -37.49
N CYS A 269 1.76 4.45 -36.49
CA CYS A 269 1.17 3.33 -35.72
C CYS A 269 -0.23 2.82 -36.17
N MET A 270 -0.69 3.24 -37.35
CA MET A 270 -2.03 2.89 -37.87
C MET A 270 -2.22 1.43 -38.29
N HIS A 271 -1.16 0.61 -38.31
CA HIS A 271 -1.32 -0.83 -38.54
C HIS A 271 -2.02 -1.54 -37.37
N PHE A 272 -1.93 -1.01 -36.14
CA PHE A 272 -2.65 -1.56 -34.99
C PHE A 272 -4.16 -1.27 -35.07
N VAL A 273 -4.53 -0.04 -35.45
CA VAL A 273 -5.94 0.38 -35.59
C VAL A 273 -6.64 -0.32 -36.76
N ARG A 274 -5.93 -0.57 -37.87
CA ARG A 274 -6.48 -1.27 -39.04
C ARG A 274 -6.73 -2.78 -38.83
N ARG A 275 -6.17 -3.40 -37.78
CA ARG A 275 -6.43 -4.81 -37.42
C ARG A 275 -7.51 -4.99 -36.35
N LEU A 276 -8.07 -3.91 -35.81
CA LEU A 276 -9.33 -4.02 -35.06
C LEU A 276 -10.42 -4.44 -36.05
N PRO A 277 -11.21 -5.50 -35.79
CA PRO A 277 -12.24 -5.96 -36.71
C PRO A 277 -13.14 -4.79 -37.10
N ALA A 278 -13.38 -4.58 -38.40
CA ALA A 278 -14.19 -3.47 -38.92
C ALA A 278 -15.59 -3.39 -38.27
N GLN A 279 -16.10 -4.50 -37.74
CA GLN A 279 -17.34 -4.58 -36.96
C GLN A 279 -17.31 -3.76 -35.66
N ALA A 280 -16.12 -3.43 -35.12
CA ALA A 280 -15.98 -2.60 -33.95
C ALA A 280 -16.26 -1.11 -34.27
N LEU A 281 -15.79 -0.60 -35.41
CA LEU A 281 -15.88 0.83 -35.75
C LEU A 281 -17.26 1.26 -36.30
N ALA A 282 -18.13 0.32 -36.66
CA ALA A 282 -19.44 0.60 -37.28
C ALA A 282 -20.61 0.78 -36.29
N ARG A 283 -20.36 0.83 -34.97
CA ARG A 283 -21.40 1.08 -33.93
C ARG A 283 -21.05 2.27 -33.02
N ALA A 284 -20.56 3.36 -33.60
CA ALA A 284 -20.46 4.65 -32.95
C ALA A 284 -21.38 5.65 -33.66
#